data_AF-A0A7S4W2K5-F1
#
_entry.id   AF-A0A7S4W2K5-F1
#
_cell.length_a   1.000
_cell.length_b   1.000
_cell.length_c   1.000
_cell.angle_alpha   90.00
_cell.angle_beta   90.00
_cell.angle_gamma   90.00
#
_symmetry.space_group_name_H-M   'P 1'
#
loop_
_entity.id
_entity.type
_entity.pdbx_description
1 polymer ?
#
loop_
_entity_poly.entity_id
_entity_poly.type
_entity_poly.pdbx_seq_one_letter_code
_entity_poly.pdbx_strand_id
1 'polypeptide(L)'
;MAQGSRVARGGGGAAFCGPPAPRPGGHTGTMDDLDKDSEEDELAAAEAAMKLNKCWLFGVFVLATLLPGTVMTVRGLMFHHDCEVQLGVCEENCTKTHAYPGRIFQSEFVNERQCKQRCQAKADSCAERATGVIISAVLLGVGLVFAMCVYLTFEGVTKKFVRTTSDVDKKPRACYHEPKDTEEEQRKAQAKSWWASYNRPPAQPLTEAYCLDCEISVEVELRWRTCERGGMHGAVCPRCRNVVLGVL
;
A
#
# COMPACT_ATOMS: atom_id res chain seq x y z
N MET A 1 -25.87 1.72 -28.31
CA MET A 1 -25.14 2.34 -29.44
C MET A 1 -23.80 2.79 -28.86
N ALA A 2 -22.61 2.29 -29.17
CA ALA A 2 -22.01 1.65 -30.34
C ALA A 2 -21.41 0.26 -29.95
N GLN A 3 -21.47 -0.82 -30.75
CA GLN A 3 -20.62 -1.13 -31.92
C GLN A 3 -19.15 -0.77 -31.66
N GLY A 4 -18.15 -1.66 -31.58
CA GLY A 4 -17.97 -3.02 -32.09
C GLY A 4 -16.57 -3.05 -32.72
N SER A 5 -15.70 -3.98 -32.32
CA SER A 5 -14.60 -4.52 -33.15
C SER A 5 -13.87 -5.62 -32.39
N ARG A 6 -14.23 -6.87 -32.71
CA ARG A 6 -13.42 -8.05 -32.42
C ARG A 6 -12.32 -8.13 -33.47
N VAL A 7 -11.07 -8.07 -33.06
CA VAL A 7 -9.93 -8.39 -33.93
C VAL A 7 -9.71 -9.90 -33.93
N ALA A 8 -9.53 -10.41 -35.15
CA ALA A 8 -9.57 -11.80 -35.52
C ALA A 8 -8.36 -12.61 -35.03
N ARG A 9 -8.64 -13.90 -34.83
CA ARG A 9 -7.71 -15.01 -34.67
C ARG A 9 -6.73 -15.07 -35.86
N GLY A 10 -5.44 -14.96 -35.58
CA GLY A 10 -4.37 -15.44 -36.45
C GLY A 10 -3.90 -16.80 -35.96
N GLY A 11 -4.16 -17.85 -36.75
CA GLY A 11 -3.66 -19.20 -36.50
C GLY A 11 -2.17 -19.30 -36.80
N GLY A 12 -1.38 -19.65 -35.78
CA GLY A 12 -0.01 -20.13 -35.92
C GLY A 12 0.00 -21.64 -35.76
N GLY A 13 0.47 -22.35 -36.79
CA GLY A 13 0.45 -23.80 -36.89
C GLY A 13 1.19 -24.50 -35.75
N ALA A 14 0.53 -25.50 -35.17
CA ALA A 14 1.15 -26.47 -34.29
C ALA A 14 2.02 -27.41 -35.14
N ALA A 15 3.34 -27.21 -35.09
CA ALA A 15 4.28 -28.23 -35.50
C ALA A 15 4.21 -29.37 -34.46
N PHE A 16 3.62 -30.48 -34.89
CA PHE A 16 3.55 -31.74 -34.16
C PHE A 16 4.98 -32.32 -34.05
N CYS A 17 5.68 -32.02 -32.96
CA CYS A 17 6.83 -32.82 -32.53
C CYS A 17 6.29 -33.99 -31.70
N GLY A 18 6.24 -35.17 -32.31
CA GLY A 18 5.84 -36.39 -31.62
C GLY A 18 6.77 -36.71 -30.44
N PRO A 19 6.25 -37.29 -29.34
CA PRO A 19 7.07 -37.69 -28.22
C PRO A 19 8.05 -38.81 -28.66
N PRO A 20 9.34 -38.72 -28.30
CA PRO A 20 10.29 -39.80 -28.55
C PRO A 20 9.88 -41.04 -27.75
N ALA A 21 9.98 -42.21 -28.40
CA ALA A 21 9.67 -43.50 -27.82
C ALA A 21 10.48 -43.75 -26.51
N PRO A 22 9.85 -44.31 -25.47
CA PRO A 22 10.54 -44.62 -24.22
C PRO A 22 11.61 -45.69 -24.47
N ARG A 23 12.86 -45.37 -24.15
CA ARG A 23 13.93 -46.36 -24.01
C ARG A 23 13.69 -47.16 -22.73
N PRO A 24 13.77 -48.50 -22.75
CA PRO A 24 13.76 -49.32 -21.53
C PRO A 24 15.08 -49.10 -20.79
N GLY A 25 15.10 -48.11 -19.90
CA GLY A 25 16.18 -47.90 -18.93
C GLY A 25 15.97 -48.84 -17.76
N GLY A 26 16.94 -49.73 -17.54
CA GLY A 26 16.96 -50.62 -16.38
C GLY A 26 17.03 -49.80 -15.09
N HIS A 27 16.08 -50.04 -14.19
CA HIS A 27 16.11 -49.57 -12.82
C HIS A 27 17.20 -50.33 -12.05
N THR A 28 18.40 -49.78 -11.99
CA THR A 28 19.31 -50.01 -10.87
C THR A 28 18.96 -48.96 -9.80
N GLY A 29 17.94 -49.24 -9.00
CA GLY A 29 17.58 -48.41 -7.86
C GLY A 29 18.74 -48.45 -6.85
N THR A 30 19.42 -47.32 -6.71
CA THR A 30 20.42 -47.08 -5.68
C THR A 30 19.72 -46.87 -4.35
N MET A 31 20.28 -47.42 -3.28
CA MET A 31 19.71 -47.40 -1.93
C MET A 31 19.55 -45.95 -1.38
N ASP A 32 20.20 -44.98 -2.01
CA ASP A 32 20.11 -43.54 -1.71
C ASP A 32 18.73 -42.91 -2.02
N ASP A 33 17.90 -43.56 -2.84
CA ASP A 33 16.57 -43.01 -3.19
C ASP A 33 15.52 -43.25 -2.07
N LEU A 34 15.75 -44.19 -1.14
CA LEU A 34 14.81 -44.50 -0.06
C LEU A 34 14.88 -43.55 1.13
N ASP A 35 16.04 -42.93 1.39
CA ASP A 35 16.18 -41.97 2.50
C ASP A 35 15.56 -40.60 2.15
N LYS A 36 15.55 -40.25 0.86
CA LYS A 36 15.10 -38.93 0.38
C LYS A 36 13.59 -38.71 0.53
N ASP A 37 12.79 -39.77 0.36
CA ASP A 37 11.33 -39.69 0.53
C ASP A 37 10.94 -39.45 2.00
N SER A 38 11.76 -39.89 2.96
CA SER A 38 11.47 -39.70 4.39
C SER A 38 11.74 -38.27 4.88
N GLU A 39 12.73 -37.59 4.31
CA GLU A 39 13.04 -36.19 4.65
C GLU A 39 12.00 -35.22 4.07
N GLU A 40 11.41 -35.51 2.91
CA GLU A 40 10.38 -34.66 2.29
C GLU A 40 9.06 -34.66 3.09
N ASP A 41 8.67 -35.80 3.66
CA ASP A 41 7.48 -35.93 4.50
C ASP A 41 7.62 -35.24 5.87
N GLU A 42 8.81 -35.31 6.50
CA GLU A 42 9.09 -34.59 7.75
C GLU A 42 9.05 -33.06 7.58
N LEU A 43 9.56 -32.56 6.44
CA LEU A 43 9.58 -31.13 6.13
C LEU A 43 8.17 -30.57 5.86
N ALA A 44 7.31 -31.36 5.19
CA ALA A 44 5.91 -31.00 4.95
C ALA A 44 5.10 -30.96 6.25
N ALA A 45 5.32 -31.89 7.18
CA ALA A 45 4.67 -31.91 8.48
C ALA A 45 5.09 -30.72 9.37
N ALA A 46 6.38 -30.36 9.36
CA ALA A 46 6.89 -29.19 10.07
C ALA A 46 6.32 -27.87 9.51
N GLU A 47 6.13 -27.77 8.20
CA GLU A 47 5.52 -26.59 7.58
C GLU A 47 4.03 -26.45 7.94
N ALA A 48 3.30 -27.57 8.06
CA ALA A 48 1.89 -27.58 8.49
C ALA A 48 1.73 -27.16 9.95
N ALA A 49 2.59 -27.64 10.86
CA ALA A 49 2.57 -27.26 12.27
C ALA A 49 2.85 -25.76 12.49
N MET A 50 3.78 -25.17 11.72
CA MET A 50 4.06 -23.74 11.78
C MET A 50 2.90 -22.88 11.25
N LYS A 51 2.13 -23.35 10.27
CA LYS A 51 0.95 -22.63 9.75
C LYS A 51 -0.17 -22.54 10.80
N LEU A 52 -0.38 -23.61 11.58
CA LEU A 52 -1.40 -23.65 12.63
C LEU A 52 -1.13 -22.59 13.72
N ASN A 53 0.13 -22.48 14.16
CA ASN A 53 0.53 -21.50 15.19
C ASN A 53 0.40 -20.05 14.70
N LYS A 54 0.67 -19.78 13.41
CA LYS A 54 0.52 -18.45 12.82
C LYS A 54 -0.95 -18.02 12.73
N CYS A 55 -1.82 -18.90 12.23
CA CYS A 55 -3.25 -18.62 12.16
C CYS A 55 -3.86 -18.40 13.56
N TRP A 56 -3.41 -19.18 14.55
CA TRP A 56 -3.86 -19.01 15.92
C TRP A 56 -3.41 -17.68 16.51
N LEU A 57 -2.11 -17.33 16.40
CA LEU A 57 -1.58 -16.07 16.92
C LEU A 57 -2.24 -14.86 16.26
N PHE A 58 -2.49 -14.96 14.95
CA PHE A 58 -3.25 -13.96 14.22
C PHE A 58 -4.69 -13.83 14.72
N GLY A 59 -5.38 -14.96 14.92
CA GLY A 59 -6.72 -15.00 15.48
C GLY A 59 -6.81 -14.38 16.87
N VAL A 60 -5.82 -14.67 17.75
CA VAL A 60 -5.73 -14.06 19.09
C VAL A 60 -5.54 -12.56 19.00
N PHE A 61 -4.66 -12.08 18.11
CA PHE A 61 -4.44 -10.65 17.91
C PHE A 61 -5.71 -9.92 17.43
N VAL A 62 -6.41 -10.49 16.46
CA VAL A 62 -7.69 -9.95 15.95
C VAL A 62 -8.76 -9.97 17.03
N LEU A 63 -8.88 -11.04 17.80
CA LEU A 63 -9.85 -11.13 18.89
C LEU A 63 -9.55 -10.11 19.99
N ALA A 64 -8.29 -9.98 20.38
CA ALA A 64 -7.82 -9.06 21.42
C ALA A 64 -8.03 -7.58 21.07
N THR A 65 -8.14 -7.26 19.78
CA THR A 65 -8.35 -5.89 19.29
C THR A 65 -9.83 -5.61 18.93
N LEU A 66 -10.54 -6.60 18.38
CA LEU A 66 -11.97 -6.46 18.08
C LEU A 66 -12.83 -6.42 19.35
N LEU A 67 -12.51 -7.20 20.38
CA LEU A 67 -13.26 -7.17 21.64
C LEU A 67 -13.31 -5.77 22.26
N PRO A 68 -12.19 -5.08 22.56
CA PRO A 68 -12.25 -3.73 23.11
C PRO A 68 -12.89 -2.73 22.14
N GLY A 69 -12.69 -2.88 20.82
CA GLY A 69 -13.34 -2.05 19.82
C GLY A 69 -14.86 -2.16 19.86
N THR A 70 -15.40 -3.38 19.90
CA THR A 70 -16.85 -3.62 19.99
C THR A 70 -17.44 -3.10 21.30
N VAL A 71 -16.77 -3.34 22.43
CA VAL A 71 -17.21 -2.85 23.74
C VAL A 71 -17.24 -1.31 23.76
N MET A 72 -16.23 -0.64 23.20
CA MET A 72 -16.19 0.82 23.08
C MET A 72 -17.33 1.34 22.21
N THR A 73 -17.62 0.71 21.07
CA THR A 73 -18.73 1.09 20.19
C THR A 73 -20.09 0.96 20.89
N VAL A 74 -20.35 -0.18 21.56
CA VAL A 74 -21.61 -0.38 22.30
C VAL A 74 -21.77 0.66 23.40
N ARG A 75 -20.69 0.93 24.13
CA ARG A 75 -20.69 1.95 25.19
C ARG A 75 -20.93 3.36 24.62
N GLY A 76 -20.35 3.68 23.47
CA GLY A 76 -20.59 4.94 22.76
C GLY A 76 -22.06 5.12 22.37
N LEU A 77 -22.71 4.06 21.87
CA LEU A 77 -24.13 4.07 21.52
C LEU A 77 -25.03 4.27 22.75
N MET A 78 -24.73 3.56 23.84
CA MET A 78 -25.48 3.73 25.11
C MET A 78 -25.38 5.16 25.64
N PHE A 79 -24.18 5.76 25.60
CA PHE A 79 -24.02 7.15 26.00
C PHE A 79 -24.80 8.13 25.12
N HIS A 80 -24.85 7.91 23.81
CA HIS A 80 -25.62 8.76 22.90
C HIS A 80 -27.12 8.74 23.26
N HIS A 81 -27.67 7.55 23.51
CA HIS A 81 -29.05 7.39 23.93
C HIS A 81 -29.32 8.08 25.28
N ASP A 82 -28.45 7.92 26.26
CA ASP A 82 -28.58 8.58 27.56
C ASP A 82 -28.56 10.12 27.44
N CYS A 83 -27.73 10.68 26.56
CA CYS A 83 -27.70 12.11 26.29
C CYS A 83 -29.05 12.61 25.69
N GLU A 84 -29.64 11.87 24.75
CA GLU A 84 -30.94 12.20 24.15
C GLU A 84 -32.07 12.15 25.18
N VAL A 85 -32.09 11.12 26.04
CA VAL A 85 -33.08 11.01 27.12
C VAL A 85 -32.95 12.18 28.09
N GLN A 86 -31.73 12.56 28.48
CA GLN A 86 -31.50 13.71 29.35
C GLN A 86 -31.94 15.03 28.72
N LEU A 87 -31.74 15.21 27.41
CA LEU A 87 -32.23 16.36 26.67
C LEU A 87 -33.76 16.44 26.75
N GLY A 88 -34.46 15.35 26.46
CA GLY A 88 -35.92 15.28 26.52
C GLY A 88 -36.47 15.65 27.90
N VAL A 89 -35.87 15.08 28.96
CA VAL A 89 -36.25 15.40 30.35
C VAL A 89 -35.96 16.87 30.69
N CYS A 90 -34.84 17.43 30.21
CA CYS A 90 -34.49 18.84 30.45
C CYS A 90 -35.48 19.79 29.76
N GLU A 91 -35.81 19.52 28.49
CA GLU A 91 -36.77 20.32 27.74
C GLU A 91 -38.18 20.23 28.34
N GLU A 92 -38.62 19.05 28.78
CA GLU A 92 -39.90 18.87 29.46
C GLU A 92 -39.96 19.64 30.79
N ASN A 93 -38.87 19.65 31.55
CA ASN A 93 -38.80 20.44 32.79
C ASN A 93 -38.80 21.96 32.50
N CYS A 94 -38.11 22.40 31.44
CA CYS A 94 -38.18 23.79 30.98
C CYS A 94 -39.59 24.19 30.56
N THR A 95 -40.33 23.32 29.84
CA THR A 95 -41.71 23.61 29.46
C THR A 95 -42.63 23.63 30.67
N LYS A 96 -42.54 22.66 31.59
CA LYS A 96 -43.35 22.63 32.82
C LYS A 96 -43.12 23.85 33.71
N THR A 97 -41.87 24.27 33.90
CA THR A 97 -41.53 25.46 34.71
C THR A 97 -41.92 26.76 34.00
N HIS A 98 -41.71 26.78 32.68
CA HIS A 98 -42.18 27.71 31.66
C HIS A 98 -43.70 27.98 31.61
N ALA A 99 -44.50 26.92 31.79
CA ALA A 99 -45.88 26.82 31.34
C ALA A 99 -46.86 27.70 32.13
N TYR A 100 -46.89 28.98 31.81
CA TYR A 100 -47.94 29.88 32.27
C TYR A 100 -49.19 29.78 31.38
N PRO A 101 -50.40 29.55 31.94
CA PRO A 101 -51.64 29.39 31.19
C PRO A 101 -52.23 30.71 30.62
N GLY A 102 -51.58 31.86 30.84
CA GLY A 102 -52.08 33.18 30.44
C GLY A 102 -51.21 33.91 29.40
N ARG A 103 -50.33 33.22 28.67
CA ARG A 103 -49.35 33.88 27.78
C ARG A 103 -50.00 34.36 26.47
N ILE A 104 -49.98 35.67 26.23
CA ILE A 104 -50.58 36.31 25.03
C ILE A 104 -49.49 36.81 24.06
N PHE A 105 -48.30 37.17 24.56
CA PHE A 105 -47.24 37.80 23.78
C PHE A 105 -46.03 36.89 23.55
N GLN A 106 -45.43 36.97 22.36
CA GLN A 106 -44.23 36.19 22.02
C GLN A 106 -43.01 36.52 22.89
N SER A 107 -42.92 37.73 23.44
CA SER A 107 -41.83 38.16 24.33
C SER A 107 -41.74 37.35 25.62
N GLU A 108 -42.84 36.72 26.04
CA GLU A 108 -42.88 35.89 27.25
C GLU A 108 -42.24 34.50 27.06
N PHE A 109 -41.91 34.12 25.82
CA PHE A 109 -41.21 32.86 25.52
C PHE A 109 -39.69 32.96 25.59
N VAL A 110 -39.13 34.16 25.83
CA VAL A 110 -37.66 34.37 25.82
C VAL A 110 -36.98 33.47 26.88
N ASN A 111 -37.53 33.40 28.09
CA ASN A 111 -36.95 32.59 29.16
C ASN A 111 -37.02 31.08 28.86
N GLU A 112 -38.12 30.62 28.27
CA GLU A 112 -38.29 29.22 27.87
C GLU A 112 -37.31 28.84 26.76
N ARG A 113 -37.14 29.72 25.75
CA ARG A 113 -36.15 29.52 24.67
C ARG A 113 -34.74 29.46 25.22
N GLN A 114 -34.37 30.38 26.13
CA GLN A 114 -33.05 30.36 26.76
C GLN A 114 -32.82 29.09 27.60
N CYS A 115 -33.85 28.60 28.30
CA CYS A 115 -33.80 27.35 29.05
C CYS A 115 -33.52 26.16 28.11
N LYS A 116 -34.29 26.04 27.02
CA LYS A 116 -34.10 24.99 26.00
C LYS A 116 -32.73 25.06 25.32
N GLN A 117 -32.24 26.26 24.98
CA GLN A 117 -30.90 26.44 24.42
C GLN A 117 -29.80 25.95 25.37
N ARG A 118 -29.94 26.16 26.68
CA ARG A 118 -28.99 25.61 27.67
C ARG A 118 -29.07 24.10 27.79
N CYS A 119 -30.26 23.51 27.67
CA CYS A 119 -30.41 22.05 27.60
C CYS A 119 -29.71 21.49 26.36
N GLN A 120 -29.91 22.11 25.20
CA GLN A 120 -29.25 21.72 23.94
C GLN A 120 -27.74 21.81 24.03
N ALA A 121 -27.18 22.93 24.50
CA ALA A 121 -25.74 23.08 24.66
C ALA A 121 -25.11 22.01 25.57
N LYS A 122 -25.84 21.59 26.63
CA LYS A 122 -25.41 20.47 27.48
C LYS A 122 -25.48 19.13 26.74
N ALA A 123 -26.56 18.88 26.01
CA ALA A 123 -26.73 17.68 25.21
C ALA A 123 -25.65 17.57 24.12
N ASP A 124 -25.32 18.67 23.44
CA ASP A 124 -24.25 18.73 22.44
C ASP A 124 -22.91 18.36 23.07
N SER A 125 -22.58 18.95 24.22
CA SER A 125 -21.33 18.61 24.94
C SER A 125 -21.29 17.15 25.42
N CYS A 126 -22.45 16.54 25.68
CA CYS A 126 -22.59 15.13 26.03
C CYS A 126 -22.38 14.24 24.79
N ALA A 127 -23.02 14.60 23.67
CA ALA A 127 -22.91 13.92 22.39
C ALA A 127 -21.47 13.96 21.84
N GLU A 128 -20.77 15.09 21.96
CA GLU A 128 -19.35 15.22 21.56
C GLU A 128 -18.44 14.22 22.27
N ARG A 129 -18.71 13.92 23.55
CA ARG A 129 -17.94 12.90 24.29
C ARG A 129 -18.24 11.50 23.76
N ALA A 130 -19.50 11.20 23.46
CA ALA A 130 -19.91 9.92 22.91
C ALA A 130 -19.32 9.70 21.50
N THR A 131 -19.34 10.72 20.64
CA THR A 131 -18.75 10.65 19.30
C THR A 131 -17.24 10.47 19.36
N GLY A 132 -16.54 11.09 20.32
CA GLY A 132 -15.11 10.84 20.56
C GLY A 132 -14.80 9.36 20.83
N VAL A 133 -15.65 8.67 21.60
CA VAL A 133 -15.50 7.22 21.85
C VAL A 133 -15.72 6.42 20.56
N ILE A 134 -16.75 6.75 19.78
CA ILE A 134 -17.04 6.07 18.52
C ILE A 134 -15.89 6.26 17.50
N ILE A 135 -15.37 7.48 17.37
CA ILE A 135 -14.25 7.79 16.47
C ILE A 135 -13.01 6.98 16.86
N SER A 136 -12.70 6.85 18.15
CA SER A 136 -11.56 6.05 18.59
C SER A 136 -11.73 4.56 18.27
N ALA A 137 -12.94 4.01 18.40
CA ALA A 137 -13.24 2.63 17.98
C ALA A 137 -13.08 2.44 16.45
N VAL A 138 -13.51 3.41 15.64
CA VAL A 138 -13.32 3.38 14.19
C VAL A 138 -11.83 3.45 13.83
N LEU A 139 -11.05 4.32 14.49
CA LEU A 139 -9.61 4.43 14.28
C LEU A 139 -8.87 3.12 14.64
N LEU A 140 -9.29 2.43 15.70
CA LEU A 140 -8.76 1.11 16.03
C LEU A 140 -9.05 0.08 14.92
N GLY A 141 -10.27 0.08 14.37
CA GLY A 141 -10.65 -0.80 13.26
C GLY A 141 -9.83 -0.53 11.99
N VAL A 142 -9.67 0.73 11.60
CA VAL A 142 -8.85 1.13 10.45
C VAL A 142 -7.38 0.79 10.69
N GLY A 143 -6.87 1.04 11.88
CA GLY A 143 -5.50 0.69 12.28
C GLY A 143 -5.22 -0.80 12.17
N LEU A 144 -6.20 -1.65 12.50
CA LEU A 144 -6.08 -3.10 12.37
C LEU A 144 -5.99 -3.54 10.90
N VAL A 145 -6.81 -2.97 10.02
CA VAL A 145 -6.74 -3.24 8.57
C VAL A 145 -5.39 -2.81 8.01
N PHE A 146 -4.89 -1.66 8.42
CA PHE A 146 -3.58 -1.18 8.00
C PHE A 146 -2.44 -2.07 8.50
N ALA A 147 -2.45 -2.45 9.79
CA ALA A 147 -1.50 -3.38 10.37
C ALA A 147 -1.51 -4.73 9.63
N MET A 148 -2.68 -5.19 9.21
CA MET A 148 -2.85 -6.39 8.40
C MET A 148 -2.18 -6.28 7.02
N CYS A 149 -2.39 -5.17 6.31
CA CYS A 149 -1.73 -4.93 5.04
C CYS A 149 -0.20 -4.93 5.18
N VAL A 150 0.33 -4.28 6.23
CA VAL A 150 1.77 -4.24 6.51
C VAL A 150 2.31 -5.63 6.87
N TYR A 151 1.55 -6.42 7.64
CA TYR A 151 1.94 -7.78 7.96
C TYR A 151 2.05 -8.67 6.71
N LEU A 152 1.08 -8.58 5.80
CA LEU A 152 1.09 -9.35 4.54
C LEU A 152 2.26 -8.95 3.62
N THR A 153 2.59 -7.65 3.54
CA THR A 153 3.75 -7.21 2.76
C THR A 153 5.06 -7.70 3.39
N PHE A 154 5.16 -7.66 4.72
CA PHE A 154 6.31 -8.19 5.44
C PHE A 154 6.50 -9.70 5.25
N GLU A 155 5.42 -10.48 5.28
CA GLU A 155 5.47 -11.91 4.93
C GLU A 155 5.97 -12.13 3.50
N GLY A 156 5.54 -11.32 2.53
CA GLY A 156 5.97 -11.42 1.15
C GLY A 156 7.48 -11.16 0.98
N VAL A 157 7.99 -10.15 1.68
CA VAL A 157 9.41 -9.79 1.67
C VAL A 157 10.26 -10.87 2.35
N THR A 158 9.87 -11.32 3.54
CA THR A 158 10.60 -12.36 4.28
C THR A 158 10.63 -13.69 3.53
N LYS A 159 9.53 -14.13 2.91
CA LYS A 159 9.50 -15.34 2.07
C LYS A 159 10.46 -15.25 0.88
N LYS A 160 10.59 -14.08 0.25
CA LYS A 160 11.57 -13.87 -0.83
C LYS A 160 13.00 -13.97 -0.31
N PHE A 161 13.30 -13.35 0.83
CA PHE A 161 14.62 -13.45 1.45
C PHE A 161 14.97 -14.89 1.82
N VAL A 162 14.06 -15.60 2.50
CA VAL A 162 14.28 -17.00 2.92
C VAL A 162 14.52 -17.93 1.72
N ARG A 163 13.72 -17.80 0.64
CA ARG A 163 13.93 -18.58 -0.60
C ARG A 163 15.24 -18.23 -1.32
N THR A 164 15.68 -16.98 -1.24
CA THR A 164 16.96 -16.57 -1.82
C THR A 164 18.13 -17.12 -0.99
N THR A 165 17.94 -17.24 0.32
CA THR A 165 18.95 -17.82 1.23
C THR A 165 18.97 -19.35 1.26
N SER A 166 17.93 -20.06 0.78
CA SER A 166 18.00 -21.51 0.65
C SER A 166 18.77 -21.96 -0.60
N ASP A 167 19.04 -21.05 -1.54
CA ASP A 167 19.86 -21.27 -2.74
C ASP A 167 21.38 -21.02 -2.45
N VAL A 168 21.77 -20.99 -1.18
CA VAL A 168 23.08 -20.56 -0.64
C VAL A 168 24.21 -21.58 -0.79
N ASP A 169 23.98 -22.72 -1.42
CA ASP A 169 25.10 -23.47 -2.02
C ASP A 169 25.78 -22.65 -3.14
N LYS A 170 25.13 -21.60 -3.64
CA LYS A 170 25.81 -20.50 -4.34
C LYS A 170 26.42 -19.58 -3.29
N LYS A 171 27.69 -19.82 -2.96
CA LYS A 171 28.58 -18.85 -2.28
C LYS A 171 28.21 -17.44 -2.75
N PRO A 172 27.86 -16.49 -1.86
CA PRO A 172 27.58 -15.12 -2.29
C PRO A 172 28.81 -14.64 -3.06
N ARG A 173 28.64 -14.38 -4.36
CA ARG A 173 29.70 -13.71 -5.12
C ARG A 173 29.92 -12.40 -4.38
N ALA A 174 31.16 -12.13 -3.99
CA ALA A 174 31.51 -10.84 -3.41
C ALA A 174 30.96 -9.77 -4.34
N CYS A 175 29.90 -9.10 -3.91
CA CYS A 175 29.37 -7.97 -4.63
C CYS A 175 30.55 -6.99 -4.64
N TYR A 176 31.08 -6.70 -5.82
CA TYR A 176 32.21 -5.79 -5.97
C TYR A 176 31.70 -4.42 -5.55
N HIS A 177 31.77 -4.15 -4.25
CA HIS A 177 31.45 -2.85 -3.71
C HIS A 177 32.61 -1.98 -4.16
N GLU A 178 32.36 -1.05 -5.07
CA GLU A 178 33.38 -0.07 -5.46
C GLU A 178 33.93 0.56 -4.17
N PRO A 179 35.27 0.73 -4.09
CA PRO A 179 35.88 1.36 -2.94
C PRO A 179 35.21 2.72 -2.72
N LYS A 180 34.74 2.95 -1.50
CA LYS A 180 34.21 4.27 -1.15
C LYS A 180 35.37 5.26 -1.25
N ASP A 181 35.20 6.27 -2.10
CA ASP A 181 36.16 7.36 -2.25
C ASP A 181 36.57 7.90 -0.88
N THR A 182 37.87 8.04 -0.69
CA THR A 182 38.43 8.57 0.55
C THR A 182 37.97 10.01 0.78
N GLU A 183 37.91 10.47 2.04
CA GLU A 183 37.47 11.83 2.37
C GLU A 183 38.27 12.91 1.61
N GLU A 184 39.56 12.64 1.33
CA GLU A 184 40.41 13.51 0.50
C GLU A 184 39.98 13.56 -0.97
N GLU A 185 39.56 12.44 -1.56
CA GLU A 185 39.05 12.38 -2.94
C GLU A 185 37.71 13.10 -3.05
N GLN A 186 36.84 12.98 -2.04
CA GLN A 186 35.58 13.71 -1.99
C GLN A 186 35.80 15.23 -1.91
N ARG A 187 36.76 15.70 -1.11
CA ARG A 187 37.14 17.12 -1.06
C ARG A 187 37.68 17.63 -2.40
N LYS A 188 38.54 16.85 -3.06
CA LYS A 188 39.10 17.22 -4.38
C LYS A 188 38.04 17.23 -5.48
N ALA A 189 37.06 16.31 -5.42
CA ALA A 189 35.94 16.27 -6.36
C ALA A 189 34.99 17.47 -6.19
N GLN A 190 34.66 17.83 -4.95
CA GLN A 190 33.84 19.02 -4.65
C GLN A 190 34.52 20.33 -5.08
N ALA A 191 35.84 20.44 -4.86
CA ALA A 191 36.60 21.63 -5.29
C ALA A 191 36.67 21.76 -6.82
N LYS A 192 36.76 20.64 -7.56
CA LYS A 192 36.75 20.63 -9.03
C LYS A 192 35.35 20.90 -9.61
N SER A 193 34.28 20.41 -8.98
CA SER A 193 32.92 20.55 -9.52
C SER A 193 32.43 21.99 -9.55
N TRP A 194 32.81 22.80 -8.56
CA TRP A 194 32.38 24.20 -8.50
C TRP A 194 32.99 25.05 -9.63
N TRP A 195 34.29 24.93 -9.89
CA TRP A 195 34.95 25.64 -10.99
C TRP A 195 34.60 25.08 -12.38
N ALA A 196 34.40 23.77 -12.49
CA ALA A 196 33.96 23.12 -13.73
C ALA A 196 32.51 23.50 -14.10
N SER A 197 31.66 23.81 -13.12
CA SER A 197 30.29 24.27 -13.37
C SER A 197 30.22 25.74 -13.82
N TYR A 198 31.15 26.59 -13.38
CA TYR A 198 31.10 28.04 -13.67
C TYR A 198 31.60 28.40 -15.08
N ASN A 199 32.55 27.63 -15.61
CA ASN A 199 33.10 27.82 -16.95
C ASN A 199 32.54 26.83 -17.99
N ARG A 200 31.47 26.10 -17.66
CA ARG A 200 30.81 25.23 -18.63
C ARG A 200 30.07 26.13 -19.62
N PRO A 201 30.44 26.14 -20.92
CA PRO A 201 29.61 26.83 -21.91
C PRO A 201 28.18 26.28 -21.81
N PRO A 202 27.14 27.11 -22.02
CA PRO A 202 25.77 26.63 -22.00
C PRO A 202 25.69 25.42 -22.92
N ALA A 203 25.22 24.29 -22.38
CA ALA A 203 25.14 23.05 -23.12
C ALA A 203 24.35 23.32 -24.40
N GLN A 204 24.96 23.02 -25.55
CA GLN A 204 24.25 23.16 -26.82
C GLN A 204 23.01 22.27 -26.74
N PRO A 205 21.83 22.76 -27.14
CA PRO A 205 20.61 21.99 -27.04
C PRO A 205 20.76 20.70 -27.83
N LEU A 206 20.53 19.56 -27.19
CA LEU A 206 20.64 18.25 -27.83
C LEU A 206 19.54 18.14 -28.90
N THR A 207 19.91 18.28 -30.17
CA THR A 207 18.96 18.22 -31.28
C THR A 207 18.68 16.79 -31.74
N GLU A 208 19.64 15.90 -31.54
CA GLU A 208 19.61 14.52 -32.03
C GLU A 208 20.01 13.54 -30.92
N ALA A 209 19.30 12.42 -30.85
CA ALA A 209 19.60 11.30 -29.97
C ALA A 209 19.87 10.05 -30.81
N TYR A 210 20.87 9.26 -30.44
CA TYR A 210 21.25 8.06 -31.17
C TYR A 210 20.59 6.82 -30.56
N CYS A 211 19.87 6.05 -31.38
CA CYS A 211 19.27 4.79 -30.94
C CYS A 211 20.29 3.65 -31.05
N LEU A 212 20.69 3.06 -29.92
CA LEU A 212 21.68 1.97 -29.88
C LEU A 212 21.22 0.68 -30.58
N ASP A 213 19.91 0.39 -30.55
CA ASP A 213 19.38 -0.84 -31.16
C ASP A 213 19.31 -0.77 -32.69
N CYS A 214 19.04 0.41 -33.23
CA CYS A 214 18.80 0.63 -34.66
C CYS A 214 19.93 1.37 -35.37
N GLU A 215 20.90 1.88 -34.63
CA GLU A 215 22.05 2.65 -35.11
C GLU A 215 21.66 3.90 -35.94
N ILE A 216 20.50 4.50 -35.65
CA ILE A 216 20.00 5.70 -36.33
C ILE A 216 19.98 6.91 -35.38
N SER A 217 20.26 8.10 -35.92
CA SER A 217 19.98 9.36 -35.23
C SER A 217 18.48 9.69 -35.35
N VAL A 218 17.90 10.12 -34.24
CA VAL A 218 16.50 10.49 -34.10
C VAL A 218 16.45 11.94 -33.61
N GLU A 219 15.70 12.79 -34.30
CA GLU A 219 15.52 14.17 -33.87
C GLU A 219 14.71 14.22 -32.56
N VAL A 220 15.24 14.92 -31.56
CA VAL A 220 14.58 15.09 -30.26
C VAL A 220 13.47 16.13 -30.40
N GLU A 221 12.22 15.72 -30.15
CA GLU A 221 11.06 16.63 -30.23
C GLU A 221 11.27 17.90 -29.38
N LEU A 222 10.81 19.05 -29.86
CA LEU A 222 10.94 20.34 -29.17
C LEU A 222 10.44 20.32 -27.71
N ARG A 223 9.43 19.49 -27.41
CA ARG A 223 8.83 19.38 -26.07
C ARG A 223 9.78 18.81 -25.01
N TRP A 224 10.80 18.07 -25.43
CA TRP A 224 11.88 17.60 -24.55
C TRP A 224 12.89 18.72 -24.26
N ARG A 225 13.09 19.62 -25.23
CA ARG A 225 13.98 20.77 -25.09
C ARG A 225 13.45 21.83 -24.13
N THR A 226 12.14 21.90 -23.92
CA THR A 226 11.48 22.84 -23.00
C THR A 226 11.27 22.30 -21.58
N CYS A 227 11.71 21.06 -21.29
CA CYS A 227 11.55 20.40 -19.99
C CYS A 227 10.10 20.27 -19.49
N GLU A 228 9.10 20.37 -20.38
CA GLU A 228 7.67 20.29 -20.00
C GLU A 228 7.20 18.85 -19.70
N ARG A 229 8.03 17.83 -19.97
CA ARG A 229 7.75 16.42 -19.64
C ARG A 229 8.83 15.83 -18.73
N GLY A 230 8.39 15.14 -17.68
CA GLY A 230 9.27 14.40 -16.77
C GLY A 230 9.87 13.14 -17.41
N GLY A 231 11.05 12.73 -16.94
CA GLY A 231 11.93 11.69 -17.50
C GLY A 231 11.40 10.24 -17.54
N MET A 232 10.09 10.02 -17.39
CA MET A 232 9.45 8.71 -17.62
C MET A 232 8.89 8.56 -19.03
N HIS A 233 8.74 9.65 -19.78
CA HIS A 233 8.61 9.57 -21.22
C HIS A 233 10.03 9.76 -21.79
N GLY A 234 10.39 9.12 -22.89
CA GLY A 234 11.65 9.41 -23.57
C GLY A 234 11.39 9.49 -25.05
N ALA A 235 12.36 9.95 -25.83
CA ALA A 235 12.25 9.90 -27.28
C ALA A 235 12.06 8.44 -27.73
N VAL A 236 11.05 8.18 -28.56
CA VAL A 236 10.76 6.83 -29.05
C VAL A 236 11.38 6.68 -30.43
N CYS A 237 12.18 5.63 -30.63
CA CYS A 237 12.76 5.35 -31.94
C CYS A 237 11.65 5.02 -32.96
N PRO A 238 11.60 5.65 -34.14
CA PRO A 238 10.56 5.39 -35.13
C PRO A 238 10.64 3.98 -35.74
N ARG A 239 11.81 3.33 -35.65
CA ARG A 239 12.06 2.01 -36.26
C ARG A 239 11.74 0.85 -35.32
N CYS A 240 12.32 0.83 -34.11
CA CYS A 240 12.09 -0.24 -33.13
C CYS A 240 11.03 0.06 -32.08
N ARG A 241 10.54 1.31 -31.97
CA ARG A 241 9.60 1.78 -30.95
C ARG A 241 10.09 1.65 -29.50
N ASN A 242 11.38 1.39 -29.28
CA ASN A 242 11.98 1.43 -27.96
C ASN A 242 12.24 2.87 -27.52
N VAL A 243 12.23 3.10 -26.21
CA VAL A 243 12.57 4.39 -25.59
C VAL A 243 14.08 4.55 -25.60
N VAL A 244 14.57 5.66 -26.17
CA VAL A 244 16.00 6.00 -26.18
C VAL A 244 16.34 6.59 -24.81
N LEU A 245 17.08 5.83 -24.01
CA LEU A 245 17.56 6.25 -22.69
C LEU A 245 18.69 7.28 -22.83
N GLY A 246 18.66 8.34 -22.03
CA GLY A 246 19.73 9.36 -22.01
C GLY A 246 19.38 10.72 -22.61
N VAL A 247 18.10 10.96 -22.96
CA VAL A 247 17.59 12.29 -23.33
C VAL A 247 16.95 12.91 -22.08
N LEU A 248 17.74 13.65 -21.29
CA LEU A 248 17.33 14.41 -20.11
C LEU A 248 17.94 15.81 -20.18
#